data_AF-A0A9K3STP8-F1
#
_entry.id   AF-A0A9K3STP8-F1
#
_cell.length_a   1.000
_cell.length_b   1.000
_cell.length_c   1.000
_cell.angle_alpha   90.00
_cell.angle_beta   90.00
_cell.angle_gamma   90.00
#
_symmetry.space_group_name_H-M   'P 1'
#
loop_
_entity.id
_entity.type
_entity.pdbx_description
1 polymer ?
#
loop_
_entity_poly.entity_id
_entity_poly.type
_entity_poly.pdbx_seq_one_letter_code
_entity_poly.pdbx_strand_id
1 'polypeptide(L)'
;MKRKYSISIFKTKAESKFLCVAAASIIARYLFLQEIEKLGKDNNLKLILGASDLVNQQIKLIYERYGLSIFYKIAKINFKNISKNKLFHLS
;
A
#
# COMPACT_ATOMS: atom_id res chain seq x y z
N MET A 1 -30.74 -0.05 14.76
CA MET A 1 -31.13 -0.23 13.33
C MET A 1 -29.86 -0.33 12.47
N LYS A 2 -29.48 -1.51 11.97
CA LYS A 2 -28.32 -1.66 11.06
C LYS A 2 -28.80 -1.43 9.62
N ARG A 3 -28.33 -0.36 8.96
CA ARG A 3 -28.63 -0.14 7.53
C ARG A 3 -27.92 -1.22 6.70
N LYS A 4 -28.68 -2.04 5.99
CA LYS A 4 -28.17 -3.03 5.04
C LYS A 4 -28.03 -2.35 3.68
N TYR A 5 -26.80 -2.10 3.25
CA TYR A 5 -26.51 -1.56 1.93
C TYR A 5 -26.28 -2.71 0.95
N SER A 6 -27.02 -2.73 -0.16
CA SER A 6 -26.85 -3.70 -1.25
C SER A 6 -26.20 -3.03 -2.45
N ILE A 7 -25.02 -3.49 -2.85
CA ILE A 7 -24.35 -3.04 -4.08
C ILE A 7 -25.08 -3.66 -5.27
N SER A 8 -25.66 -2.82 -6.13
CA SER A 8 -26.50 -3.27 -7.25
C SER A 8 -25.85 -3.07 -8.63
N ILE A 9 -24.75 -2.30 -8.74
CA ILE A 9 -24.16 -1.93 -10.02
C ILE A 9 -22.64 -2.15 -9.99
N PHE A 10 -22.17 -3.02 -10.89
CA PHE A 10 -20.75 -3.22 -11.19
C PHE A 10 -20.48 -2.80 -12.63
N LYS A 11 -19.56 -1.86 -12.85
CA LYS A 11 -19.16 -1.39 -14.17
C LYS A 11 -17.65 -1.20 -14.23
N THR A 12 -17.04 -1.63 -15.34
CA THR A 12 -15.65 -1.32 -15.65
C THR A 12 -15.50 0.15 -16.05
N LYS A 13 -14.35 0.76 -15.71
CA LYS A 13 -14.05 2.19 -15.91
C LYS A 13 -15.17 3.10 -15.38
N ALA A 14 -15.65 2.80 -14.18
CA ALA A 14 -16.80 3.47 -13.58
C ALA A 14 -16.53 4.96 -13.30
N GLU A 15 -15.28 5.34 -13.09
CA GLU A 15 -14.82 6.72 -12.95
C GLU A 15 -15.15 7.58 -14.18
N SER A 16 -15.14 7.01 -15.39
CA SER A 16 -15.53 7.74 -16.62
C SER A 16 -17.05 7.80 -16.82
N LYS A 17 -17.82 7.03 -16.04
CA LYS A 17 -19.28 6.88 -16.19
C LYS A 17 -20.06 7.59 -15.09
N PHE A 18 -19.49 7.69 -13.88
CA PHE A 18 -20.17 8.24 -12.71
C PHE A 18 -19.23 9.22 -12.00
N LEU A 19 -19.65 10.49 -11.91
CA LEU A 19 -18.88 11.54 -11.25
C LEU A 19 -18.57 11.21 -9.78
N CYS A 20 -19.51 10.59 -9.06
CA CYS A 20 -19.31 10.19 -7.67
C CYS A 20 -18.17 9.17 -7.52
N VAL A 21 -17.95 8.29 -8.51
CA VAL A 21 -16.84 7.32 -8.49
C VAL A 21 -15.52 8.03 -8.78
N ALA A 22 -15.50 8.97 -9.72
CA ALA A 22 -14.31 9.79 -9.97
C ALA A 22 -13.91 10.59 -8.72
N ALA A 23 -14.88 11.27 -8.08
CA ALA A 23 -14.65 12.02 -6.85
C ALA A 23 -14.15 11.12 -5.70
N ALA A 24 -14.76 9.95 -5.50
CA ALA A 24 -14.30 8.98 -4.51
C ALA A 24 -12.86 8.51 -4.79
N SER A 25 -12.49 8.29 -6.06
CA SER A 25 -11.13 7.88 -6.43
C SER A 25 -10.07 8.95 -6.11
N ILE A 26 -10.41 10.23 -6.26
CA ILE A 26 -9.54 11.36 -5.91
C ILE A 26 -9.34 11.43 -4.40
N ILE A 27 -10.43 11.36 -3.63
CA ILE A 27 -10.39 11.38 -2.16
C ILE A 27 -9.56 10.20 -1.63
N ALA A 28 -9.78 9.00 -2.17
CA ALA A 28 -9.01 7.82 -1.78
C ALA A 28 -7.51 7.98 -2.06
N ARG A 29 -7.14 8.54 -3.23
CA ARG A 29 -5.73 8.81 -3.57
C ARG A 29 -5.10 9.86 -2.67
N TYR A 30 -5.83 10.92 -2.34
CA TYR A 30 -5.36 11.96 -1.42
C TYR A 30 -5.06 11.38 -0.04
N LEU A 31 -6.03 10.66 0.55
CA LEU A 31 -5.86 10.01 1.85
C LEU A 31 -4.74 8.97 1.82
N PHE A 32 -4.62 8.20 0.73
CA PHE A 32 -3.52 7.25 0.58
C PHE A 32 -2.15 7.92 0.65
N LEU A 33 -1.95 9.06 -0.01
CA LEU A 33 -0.68 9.78 0.06
C LEU A 33 -0.38 10.29 1.47
N GLN A 34 -1.39 10.84 2.16
CA GLN A 34 -1.23 11.30 3.54
C GLN A 34 -0.88 10.15 4.49
N GLU A 35 -1.56 9.01 4.38
CA GLU A 35 -1.29 7.85 5.23
C GLU A 35 0.09 7.22 4.94
N ILE A 36 0.56 7.23 3.69
CA ILE A 36 1.92 6.78 3.38
C ILE A 36 2.98 7.71 3.98
N GLU A 37 2.76 9.02 3.90
CA GLU A 37 3.67 9.99 4.52
C GLU A 37 3.71 9.81 6.04
N LYS A 38 2.55 9.68 6.67
CA LYS A 38 2.41 9.42 8.10
C LYS A 38 3.08 8.10 8.50
N LEU A 39 2.78 7.01 7.81
CA LEU A 39 3.39 5.69 8.04
C LEU A 39 4.92 5.76 7.93
N GLY A 40 5.43 6.52 6.97
CA GLY A 40 6.85 6.79 6.84
C GLY A 40 7.40 7.53 8.06
N LYS A 41 6.79 8.66 8.45
CA LYS A 41 7.17 9.46 9.62
C LYS A 41 7.18 8.63 10.91
N ASP A 42 6.13 7.87 11.17
CA ASP A 42 5.98 7.04 12.38
C ASP A 42 7.07 5.96 12.50
N ASN A 43 7.70 5.58 11.39
CA ASN A 43 8.76 4.59 11.34
C ASN A 43 10.13 5.19 10.95
N ASN A 44 10.27 6.51 10.90
CA ASN A 44 11.49 7.22 10.45
C ASN A 44 12.00 6.76 9.07
N LEU A 45 11.07 6.57 8.14
CA LEU A 45 11.31 6.10 6.77
C LEU A 45 10.63 7.01 5.74
N LYS A 46 11.23 7.13 4.56
CA LYS A 46 10.55 7.69 3.38
C LYS A 46 10.18 6.54 2.45
N LEU A 47 8.92 6.15 2.39
CA LEU A 47 8.48 4.98 1.63
C LEU A 47 8.32 5.31 0.14
N ILE A 48 8.98 4.53 -0.72
CA ILE A 48 8.83 4.61 -2.17
C ILE A 48 7.57 3.83 -2.56
N LEU A 49 6.71 4.48 -3.34
CA LEU A 49 5.45 3.90 -3.80
C LEU A 49 5.65 2.92 -4.96
N GLY A 50 4.71 1.98 -5.08
CA GLY A 50 4.64 1.03 -6.19
C GLY A 50 5.37 -0.28 -5.90
N ALA A 51 5.90 -0.90 -6.95
CA ALA A 51 6.56 -2.21 -6.89
C ALA A 51 7.75 -2.32 -7.86
N SER A 52 8.35 -1.18 -8.23
CA SER A 52 9.52 -1.12 -9.11
C SER A 52 10.78 -1.65 -8.42
N ASP A 53 11.87 -1.74 -9.18
CA ASP A 53 13.17 -2.17 -8.62
C ASP A 53 13.73 -1.23 -7.56
N LEU A 54 13.35 0.05 -7.60
CA LEU A 54 13.67 1.00 -6.52
C LEU A 54 13.06 0.58 -5.18
N VAL A 55 11.84 0.02 -5.20
CA VAL A 55 11.20 -0.53 -4.00
C VAL A 55 11.97 -1.76 -3.51
N ASN A 56 12.46 -2.61 -4.42
CA ASN A 56 13.28 -3.78 -4.05
C ASN A 56 14.59 -3.35 -3.37
N GLN A 57 15.26 -2.32 -3.88
CA GLN A 57 16.46 -1.75 -3.26
C GLN A 57 16.17 -1.19 -1.87
N GLN A 58 15.07 -0.43 -1.72
CA GLN A 58 14.66 0.10 -0.43
C GLN A 58 14.33 -1.00 0.58
N ILE A 59 13.68 -2.09 0.15
CA ILE A 59 13.39 -3.24 1.02
C ILE A 59 14.68 -3.81 1.62
N LYS A 60 15.75 -3.98 0.82
CA LYS A 60 17.05 -4.46 1.34
C LYS A 60 17.62 -3.52 2.40
N LEU A 61 17.65 -2.21 2.11
CA LEU A 61 18.15 -1.20 3.05
C LEU A 61 17.37 -1.14 4.36
N ILE A 62 16.05 -1.27 4.30
CA ILE A 62 15.19 -1.30 5.49
C ILE A 62 15.45 -2.58 6.29
N TYR A 63 15.59 -3.72 5.62
CA TYR A 63 15.89 -4.99 6.29
C TYR A 63 17.23 -4.96 7.01
N GLU A 64 18.28 -4.45 6.37
CA GLU A 64 19.61 -4.30 6.99
C GLU A 64 19.57 -3.43 8.25
N ARG A 65 18.67 -2.44 8.30
CA ARG A 65 18.56 -1.48 9.41
C ARG A 65 17.63 -1.90 10.53
N TYR A 66 16.52 -2.58 10.22
CA TYR A 66 15.43 -2.84 11.18
C TYR A 66 15.02 -4.32 11.27
N GLY A 67 15.60 -5.18 10.44
CA GLY A 67 15.24 -6.60 10.35
C GLY A 67 13.88 -6.86 9.73
N LEU A 68 13.36 -8.08 9.90
CA LEU A 68 12.13 -8.55 9.27
C LEU A 68 10.85 -7.95 9.88
N SER A 69 10.87 -7.68 11.19
CA SER A 69 9.67 -7.34 11.97
C SER A 69 9.01 -6.04 11.52
N ILE A 70 9.80 -5.08 11.01
CA ILE A 70 9.28 -3.79 10.52
C ILE A 70 8.29 -3.95 9.37
N PHE A 71 8.48 -4.96 8.51
CA PHE A 71 7.66 -5.15 7.30
C PHE A 71 6.22 -5.55 7.62
N TYR A 72 5.96 -6.15 8.78
CA TYR A 72 4.59 -6.41 9.24
C TYR A 72 3.82 -5.12 9.57
N LYS A 73 4.52 -4.01 9.81
CA LYS A 73 3.92 -2.69 10.05
C LYS A 73 3.77 -1.87 8.78
N ILE A 74 4.77 -1.94 7.89
CA ILE A 74 4.90 -0.99 6.78
C ILE A 74 4.60 -1.57 5.40
N ALA A 75 4.44 -2.89 5.25
CA ALA A 75 4.37 -3.54 3.95
C ALA A 75 3.32 -4.66 3.87
N LYS A 76 2.93 -4.98 2.62
CA LYS A 76 2.15 -6.18 2.31
C LYS A 76 3.10 -7.36 2.14
N ILE A 77 3.24 -8.18 3.18
CA ILE A 77 4.22 -9.28 3.25
C ILE A 77 4.05 -10.34 2.15
N ASN A 78 2.84 -10.53 1.60
CA ASN A 78 2.56 -11.51 0.55
C ASN A 78 2.99 -11.05 -0.87
N PHE A 79 3.57 -9.85 -1.01
CA PHE A 79 3.97 -9.34 -2.33
C PHE A 79 5.25 -10.02 -2.84
N LYS A 80 5.32 -10.25 -4.16
CA LYS A 80 6.51 -10.83 -4.81
C LYS A 80 7.79 -10.05 -4.54
N ASN A 81 7.71 -8.74 -4.34
CA ASN A 81 8.86 -7.88 -4.03
C ASN A 81 9.52 -8.28 -2.70
N ILE A 82 8.73 -8.75 -1.74
CA ILE A 82 9.22 -9.28 -0.47
C ILE A 82 9.81 -10.69 -0.68
N SER A 83 9.11 -11.58 -1.38
CA SER A 83 9.58 -12.94 -1.67
C SER A 83 10.84 -12.99 -2.53
N LYS A 84 10.97 -12.09 -3.52
CA LYS A 84 12.16 -11.96 -4.39
C LYS A 84 13.43 -11.66 -3.60
N ASN A 85 13.31 -10.92 -2.51
CA ASN A 85 14.44 -10.64 -1.62
C ASN A 85 14.74 -11.80 -0.65
N LYS A 86 13.97 -12.91 -0.71
CA LYS A 86 14.10 -14.12 0.13
C LYS A 86 14.23 -13.83 1.64
N LEU A 87 13.81 -12.66 2.10
CA LEU A 87 14.02 -12.17 3.48
C LEU A 87 13.37 -13.07 4.53
N PHE A 88 12.29 -13.76 4.15
CA PHE A 88 11.50 -14.63 5.02
C PHE A 88 12.00 -16.08 5.06
N HIS A 89 12.99 -16.45 4.24
CA HIS A 89 13.60 -17.79 4.25
C HIS A 89 14.93 -17.84 5.05
N LEU A 90 15.36 -16.71 5.62
CA LEU A 90 16.62 -16.57 6.37
C LEU A 90 16.41 -16.51 7.90
N SER A 91 15.18 -16.73 8.36
CA SER A 91 14.84 -16.87 9.79
C SER A 91 15.08 -18.29 10.29
#